data_AF-A0A661NXX0-F1
#
_entry.id   AF-A0A661NXX0-F1
#
_cell.length_a   1.000
_cell.length_b   1.000
_cell.length_c   1.000
_cell.angle_alpha   90.00
_cell.angle_beta   90.00
_cell.angle_gamma   90.00
#
_symmetry.space_group_name_H-M   'P 1'
#
loop_
_entity.id
_entity.type
_entity.pdbx_description
1 polymer ?
#
loop_
_entity_poly.entity_id
_entity_poly.type
_entity_poly.pdbx_seq_one_letter_code
_entity_poly.pdbx_strand_id
1 'polypeptide(L)'
;MALAALVTSGEVLADSMDPALGRLVIDDQCRTTGPSGGGEFYDPASSYRRCQPNHAAFAKLIAQLGTAIAPLASHPARTTGFGGYRFGIQSAFTTIDSDAHYWQQGTQGPPDESSGYSSVSNIDPDGMLQMYSLTLAKGFPFGVELGGAFGYLANTETISGGGGIRVALFEGFRESVPGFFPDVGVGGQVRTITGTSELKLTVASFDAEISKPIPIAGTLTVHPHIGYQLLWIFGDSGLIDLTPNTDPVSHCGYSGDNNPATPDPDKDGIYDGQPVCASGSSSADFNNNVVFNKIRLNRHRLTWGVQLRYQMINLGVHILTDVADPVAANDGDTVIEEQAIDPSDPSGRTRFSLNKLDDDPRTDGDDSVKKQWTIAIEFGAQF
;
A
#
# COMPACT_ATOMS: atom_id res chain seq x y z
N MET A 1 -24.97 -7.08 -26.51
CA MET A 1 -24.27 -8.10 -25.69
C MET A 1 -23.90 -7.41 -24.38
N ALA A 2 -24.80 -7.48 -23.39
CA ALA A 2 -24.66 -6.77 -22.13
C ALA A 2 -23.93 -7.69 -21.15
N LEU A 3 -22.74 -7.30 -20.71
CA LEU A 3 -21.98 -7.99 -19.69
C LEU A 3 -22.55 -7.55 -18.34
N ALA A 4 -23.42 -8.38 -17.76
CA ALA A 4 -23.91 -8.18 -16.40
C ALA A 4 -22.78 -8.54 -15.43
N ALA A 5 -22.23 -7.52 -14.76
CA ALA A 5 -21.35 -7.72 -13.62
C ALA A 5 -22.21 -8.22 -12.45
N LEU A 6 -22.16 -9.53 -12.19
CA LEU A 6 -22.61 -10.09 -10.93
C LEU A 6 -21.61 -9.68 -9.84
N VAL A 7 -21.98 -8.67 -9.06
CA VAL A 7 -21.35 -8.43 -7.76
C VAL A 7 -22.08 -9.33 -6.77
N THR A 8 -21.58 -10.54 -6.58
CA THR A 8 -21.99 -11.40 -5.47
C THR A 8 -21.22 -10.94 -4.24
N SER A 9 -21.91 -10.28 -3.31
CA SER A 9 -21.43 -10.09 -1.95
C SER A 9 -21.43 -11.44 -1.23
N GLY A 10 -20.35 -12.21 -1.40
CA GLY A 10 -20.01 -13.27 -0.47
C GLY A 10 -19.47 -12.64 0.81
N GLU A 11 -19.68 -13.29 1.95
CA GLU A 11 -18.84 -13.04 3.13
C GLU A 11 -17.40 -13.33 2.69
N VAL A 12 -16.62 -12.27 2.49
CA VAL A 12 -15.23 -12.39 2.03
C VAL A 12 -14.46 -12.90 3.23
N LEU A 13 -14.11 -14.18 3.20
CA LEU A 13 -13.00 -14.66 4.02
C LEU A 13 -11.79 -13.81 3.63
N ALA A 14 -11.13 -13.20 4.61
CA ALA A 14 -9.92 -12.44 4.38
C ALA A 14 -8.94 -13.29 3.54
N ASP A 15 -8.45 -12.69 2.47
CA ASP A 15 -7.54 -13.35 1.55
C ASP A 15 -6.10 -13.23 2.07
N SER A 16 -5.22 -14.10 1.60
CA SER A 16 -3.89 -14.31 2.18
C SER A 16 -3.00 -13.05 2.19
N MET A 17 -3.19 -12.13 1.24
CA MET A 17 -2.43 -10.87 1.14
C MET A 17 -3.18 -9.66 1.71
N ASP A 18 -4.28 -9.86 2.43
CA ASP A 18 -4.96 -8.77 3.13
C ASP A 18 -4.07 -8.18 4.23
N PRO A 19 -4.02 -6.83 4.37
CA PRO A 19 -3.25 -6.20 5.42
C PRO A 19 -3.69 -6.67 6.82
N ALA A 20 -2.74 -7.13 7.63
CA ALA A 20 -2.95 -7.56 9.01
C ALA A 20 -2.19 -6.64 9.97
N LEU A 21 -2.54 -5.35 9.98
CA LEU A 21 -1.74 -4.32 10.66
C LEU A 21 -1.63 -4.53 12.18
N GLY A 22 -2.62 -5.20 12.79
CA GLY A 22 -2.60 -5.57 14.21
C GLY A 22 -1.43 -6.48 14.61
N ARG A 23 -0.75 -7.10 13.64
CA ARG A 23 0.41 -7.96 13.88
C ARG A 23 1.75 -7.23 13.92
N LEU A 24 1.78 -5.98 13.46
CA LEU A 24 2.98 -5.17 13.45
C LEU A 24 3.26 -4.60 14.85
N VAL A 25 3.86 -5.42 15.71
CA VAL A 25 4.28 -5.06 17.08
C VAL A 25 5.79 -5.15 17.26
N ILE A 26 6.34 -4.38 18.20
CA ILE A 26 7.79 -4.39 18.51
C ILE A 26 8.16 -5.61 19.36
N ASP A 27 7.32 -5.92 20.35
CA ASP A 27 7.54 -6.98 21.34
C ASP A 27 6.44 -8.03 21.18
N ASP A 28 6.78 -9.20 20.65
CA ASP A 28 5.84 -10.30 20.48
C ASP A 28 5.41 -10.89 21.84
N GLN A 29 6.21 -10.70 22.89
CA GLN A 29 5.92 -11.17 24.26
C GLN A 29 4.75 -10.42 24.92
N CYS A 30 4.21 -9.36 24.31
CA CYS A 30 2.96 -8.76 24.78
C CYS A 30 1.73 -9.57 24.33
N ARG A 31 1.92 -10.58 23.48
CA ARG A 31 0.89 -11.43 22.91
C ARG A 31 1.21 -12.89 23.11
N THR A 32 0.17 -13.70 23.10
CA THR A 32 0.25 -15.15 23.08
C THR A 32 -0.67 -15.68 22.01
N THR A 33 -0.22 -16.73 21.33
CA THR A 33 -1.09 -17.46 20.41
C THR A 33 -2.24 -18.12 21.18
N GLY A 34 -3.44 -18.04 20.62
CA GLY A 34 -4.64 -18.60 21.24
C GLY A 34 -4.62 -20.13 21.37
N PRO A 35 -5.57 -20.70 22.15
CA PRO A 35 -5.73 -22.14 22.23
C PRO A 35 -5.89 -22.76 20.83
N SER A 36 -5.08 -23.78 20.52
CA SER A 36 -5.00 -24.45 19.20
C SER A 36 -4.30 -23.66 18.09
N GLY A 37 -3.50 -22.64 18.41
CA GLY A 37 -2.69 -21.93 17.41
C GLY A 37 -3.42 -20.84 16.63
N GLY A 38 -4.70 -20.60 16.93
CA GLY A 38 -5.52 -19.62 16.24
C GLY A 38 -5.41 -18.24 16.85
N GLY A 39 -5.03 -17.24 16.06
CA GLY A 39 -5.08 -15.82 16.43
C GLY A 39 -4.10 -15.37 17.53
N GLU A 40 -3.87 -14.06 17.57
CA GLU A 40 -3.06 -13.38 18.58
C GLU A 40 -3.94 -12.79 19.68
N PHE A 41 -3.65 -13.18 20.93
CA PHE A 41 -4.33 -12.72 22.15
C PHE A 41 -3.35 -11.95 23.03
N TYR A 42 -3.86 -11.17 23.97
CA TYR A 42 -3.06 -10.53 24.99
C TYR A 42 -2.38 -11.56 25.89
N ASP A 43 -1.07 -11.41 26.14
CA ASP A 43 -0.35 -12.27 27.08
C ASP A 43 -0.39 -11.68 28.51
N PRO A 44 -1.11 -12.30 29.47
CA PRO A 44 -1.07 -11.88 30.86
C PRO A 44 0.30 -12.10 31.53
N ALA A 45 1.15 -12.98 30.99
CA ALA A 45 2.52 -13.21 31.49
C ALA A 45 3.49 -12.08 31.11
N SER A 46 3.08 -11.16 30.23
CA SER A 46 3.84 -9.96 29.84
C SER A 46 4.06 -8.95 30.98
N SER A 47 3.66 -9.27 32.22
CA SER A 47 3.65 -8.36 33.38
C SER A 47 2.80 -7.12 33.13
N TYR A 48 1.69 -7.32 32.43
CA TYR A 48 0.72 -6.29 32.08
C TYR A 48 1.26 -5.16 31.19
N ARG A 49 2.28 -5.45 30.37
CA ARG A 49 2.85 -4.48 29.42
C ARG A 49 1.91 -4.34 28.23
N ARG A 50 1.71 -3.09 27.79
CA ARG A 50 0.95 -2.74 26.58
C ARG A 50 1.73 -3.20 25.34
N CYS A 51 1.02 -3.68 24.32
CA CYS A 51 1.62 -3.89 23.00
C CYS A 51 2.02 -2.57 22.34
N GLN A 52 3.25 -2.49 21.85
CA GLN A 52 3.77 -1.32 21.15
C GLN A 52 3.76 -1.55 19.63
N PRO A 53 3.25 -0.59 18.85
CA PRO A 53 3.20 -0.70 17.39
C PRO A 53 4.59 -0.65 16.77
N ASN A 54 4.83 -1.50 15.77
CA ASN A 54 6.04 -1.46 14.95
C ASN A 54 5.86 -0.50 13.77
N HIS A 55 6.07 0.78 14.02
CA HIS A 55 5.96 1.83 13.00
C HIS A 55 6.95 1.65 11.84
N ALA A 56 8.12 1.07 12.11
CA ALA A 56 9.13 0.77 11.11
C ALA A 56 8.62 -0.26 10.10
N ALA A 57 8.11 -1.40 10.58
CA ALA A 57 7.53 -2.44 9.73
C ALA A 57 6.34 -1.91 8.92
N PHE A 58 5.49 -1.08 9.55
CA PHE A 58 4.40 -0.41 8.83
C PHE A 58 4.92 0.47 7.69
N ALA A 59 5.92 1.31 7.93
CA ALA A 59 6.51 2.15 6.90
C ALA A 59 7.06 1.34 5.71
N LYS A 60 7.73 0.21 5.98
CA LYS A 60 8.27 -0.69 4.96
C LYS A 60 7.18 -1.34 4.11
N LEU A 61 6.11 -1.83 4.77
CA LEU A 61 4.94 -2.38 4.10
C LEU A 61 4.28 -1.34 3.17
N ILE A 62 4.03 -0.13 3.68
CA ILE A 62 3.47 0.98 2.90
C ILE A 62 4.39 1.37 1.74
N ALA A 63 5.71 1.36 1.95
CA ALA A 63 6.67 1.72 0.92
C ALA A 63 6.61 0.77 -0.28
N GLN A 64 6.39 -0.54 -0.08
CA GLN A 64 6.30 -1.50 -1.17
C GLN A 64 4.89 -1.64 -1.75
N LEU A 65 3.86 -1.63 -0.89
CA LEU A 65 2.46 -1.67 -1.31
C LEU A 65 2.10 -0.42 -2.12
N GLY A 66 2.55 0.76 -1.69
CA GLY A 66 2.37 2.02 -2.39
C GLY A 66 2.90 2.00 -3.82
N THR A 67 4.11 1.45 -4.03
CA THR A 67 4.67 1.29 -5.37
C THR A 67 3.85 0.33 -6.24
N ALA A 68 3.38 -0.77 -5.66
CA ALA A 68 2.62 -1.80 -6.38
C ALA A 68 1.25 -1.31 -6.85
N ILE A 69 0.55 -0.52 -6.01
CA ILE A 69 -0.75 0.02 -6.38
C ILE A 69 -0.67 1.30 -7.22
N ALA A 70 0.49 1.94 -7.29
CA ALA A 70 0.67 3.26 -7.88
C ALA A 70 0.10 3.38 -9.30
N PRO A 71 -0.33 4.59 -9.74
CA PRO A 71 -0.66 4.83 -11.13
C PRO A 71 0.50 4.41 -12.04
N LEU A 72 0.21 3.81 -13.19
CA LEU A 72 1.24 3.46 -14.15
C LEU A 72 1.39 4.57 -15.19
N ALA A 73 2.63 4.96 -15.45
CA ALA A 73 3.02 5.73 -16.64
C ALA A 73 3.22 4.76 -17.82
N SER A 74 2.14 4.04 -18.17
CA SER A 74 2.12 3.01 -19.21
C SER A 74 1.46 3.54 -20.48
N HIS A 75 1.89 4.71 -20.95
CA HIS A 75 1.37 5.28 -22.19
C HIS A 75 2.52 5.83 -23.05
N PRO A 76 2.28 6.07 -24.35
CA PRO A 76 3.17 6.89 -25.16
C PRO A 76 2.88 8.36 -24.86
N ALA A 77 3.89 9.20 -25.07
CA ALA A 77 3.78 10.65 -24.91
C ALA A 77 2.63 11.30 -25.70
N ARG A 78 2.16 10.65 -26.76
CA ARG A 78 1.05 11.11 -27.61
C ARG A 78 -0.31 10.85 -26.94
N THR A 79 -1.20 11.85 -26.98
CA THR A 79 -2.59 11.67 -26.53
C THR A 79 -3.48 10.95 -27.54
N THR A 80 -4.68 10.58 -27.13
CA THR A 80 -5.68 10.03 -28.06
C THR A 80 -6.16 11.03 -29.12
N GLY A 81 -5.84 12.32 -28.96
CA GLY A 81 -6.23 13.40 -29.86
C GLY A 81 -7.62 13.97 -29.55
N PHE A 82 -7.97 15.09 -30.19
CA PHE A 82 -9.25 15.76 -29.94
C PHE A 82 -10.45 14.85 -30.24
N GLY A 83 -11.27 14.62 -29.22
CA GLY A 83 -12.47 13.78 -29.34
C GLY A 83 -12.20 12.28 -29.24
N GLY A 84 -10.94 11.87 -29.12
CA GLY A 84 -10.56 10.47 -29.01
C GLY A 84 -10.91 9.86 -27.65
N TYR A 85 -11.16 8.56 -27.65
CA TYR A 85 -11.39 7.77 -26.43
C TYR A 85 -10.44 6.59 -26.39
N ARG A 86 -9.99 6.21 -25.19
CA ARG A 86 -9.26 4.96 -24.96
C ARG A 86 -9.94 4.19 -23.83
N PHE A 87 -10.11 2.89 -24.05
CA PHE A 87 -10.61 1.94 -23.07
C PHE A 87 -9.60 0.81 -22.99
N GLY A 88 -9.23 0.38 -21.79
CA GLY A 88 -8.24 -0.66 -21.62
C GLY A 88 -8.48 -1.52 -20.39
N ILE A 89 -7.90 -2.71 -20.44
CA ILE A 89 -7.64 -3.58 -19.30
C ILE A 89 -6.13 -3.60 -19.13
N GLN A 90 -5.68 -3.37 -17.91
CA GLN A 90 -4.29 -3.30 -17.54
C GLN A 90 -4.02 -4.32 -16.43
N SER A 91 -3.03 -5.16 -16.62
CA SER A 91 -2.47 -5.99 -15.54
C SER A 91 -1.07 -5.49 -15.19
N ALA A 92 -0.78 -5.40 -13.89
CA ALA A 92 0.51 -4.95 -13.38
C ALA A 92 1.02 -5.92 -12.34
N PHE A 93 2.28 -6.29 -12.46
CA PHE A 93 2.92 -7.36 -11.70
C PHE A 93 4.16 -6.76 -11.04
N THR A 94 4.09 -6.46 -9.75
CA THR A 94 5.14 -5.73 -9.01
C THR A 94 5.80 -6.62 -7.97
N THR A 95 7.13 -6.73 -8.00
CA THR A 95 7.85 -7.53 -7.00
C THR A 95 7.76 -6.91 -5.62
N ILE A 96 7.70 -7.76 -4.61
CA ILE A 96 7.81 -7.40 -3.20
C ILE A 96 8.83 -8.30 -2.52
N ASP A 97 9.22 -7.93 -1.30
CA ASP A 97 10.15 -8.73 -0.50
C ASP A 97 9.40 -9.73 0.37
N SER A 98 8.93 -10.83 -0.22
CA SER A 98 8.10 -11.83 0.46
C SER A 98 8.76 -12.44 1.70
N ASP A 99 10.09 -12.48 1.74
CA ASP A 99 10.86 -13.05 2.85
C ASP A 99 10.98 -12.08 4.04
N ALA A 100 10.64 -10.80 3.87
CA ALA A 100 10.81 -9.80 4.91
C ALA A 100 9.73 -9.92 5.99
N HIS A 101 10.13 -9.72 7.24
CA HIS A 101 9.24 -9.91 8.39
C HIS A 101 8.01 -8.99 8.36
N TYR A 102 8.15 -7.79 7.80
CA TYR A 102 7.03 -6.84 7.66
C TYR A 102 5.96 -7.29 6.65
N TRP A 103 6.27 -8.18 5.71
CA TRP A 103 5.27 -8.82 4.84
C TRP A 103 4.63 -10.01 5.53
N GLN A 104 5.44 -10.84 6.19
CA GLN A 104 4.96 -12.02 6.91
C GLN A 104 3.99 -11.63 8.04
N GLN A 105 4.35 -10.61 8.84
CA GLN A 105 3.45 -10.07 9.87
C GLN A 105 2.40 -9.14 9.29
N GLY A 106 2.74 -8.36 8.25
CA GLY A 106 1.84 -7.35 7.71
C GLY A 106 0.69 -7.89 6.86
N THR A 107 0.61 -9.20 6.63
CA THR A 107 -0.45 -9.84 5.83
C THR A 107 -1.07 -11.05 6.55
N GLN A 108 -2.31 -11.38 6.20
CA GLN A 108 -3.08 -12.40 6.92
C GLN A 108 -2.48 -13.82 6.80
N GLY A 109 -2.03 -14.20 5.61
CA GLY A 109 -1.66 -15.58 5.27
C GLY A 109 -2.87 -16.50 5.09
N PRO A 110 -2.68 -17.70 4.51
CA PRO A 110 -3.76 -18.68 4.39
C PRO A 110 -4.23 -19.15 5.77
N PRO A 111 -5.54 -19.43 5.95
CA PRO A 111 -6.02 -20.02 7.20
C PRO A 111 -5.40 -21.40 7.43
N ASP A 112 -5.19 -21.76 8.69
CA ASP A 112 -4.62 -23.06 9.04
C ASP A 112 -5.57 -24.19 8.62
N GLU A 113 -5.10 -25.13 7.80
CA GLU A 113 -5.94 -26.20 7.23
C GLU A 113 -6.51 -27.15 8.28
N SER A 114 -5.83 -27.29 9.43
CA SER A 114 -6.21 -28.24 10.48
C SER A 114 -7.25 -27.69 11.45
N SER A 115 -7.23 -26.38 11.68
CA SER A 115 -8.02 -25.70 12.70
C SER A 115 -9.01 -24.68 12.14
N GLY A 116 -8.82 -24.23 10.89
CA GLY A 116 -9.65 -23.24 10.22
C GLY A 116 -9.50 -21.82 10.77
N TYR A 117 -8.59 -21.61 11.72
CA TYR A 117 -8.33 -20.29 12.30
C TYR A 117 -7.46 -19.43 11.38
N SER A 118 -7.60 -18.11 11.52
CA SER A 118 -6.67 -17.16 10.89
C SER A 118 -5.24 -17.46 11.36
N SER A 119 -4.32 -17.53 10.40
CA SER A 119 -2.90 -17.68 10.71
C SER A 119 -2.42 -16.53 11.60
N VAL A 120 -1.37 -16.72 12.37
CA VAL A 120 -0.72 -15.65 13.14
C VAL A 120 0.42 -14.97 12.39
N SER A 121 0.84 -15.56 11.26
CA SER A 121 1.83 -14.99 10.34
C SER A 121 1.59 -15.52 8.93
N ASN A 122 1.84 -14.71 7.91
CA ASN A 122 1.92 -15.18 6.54
C ASN A 122 3.31 -15.80 6.30
N ILE A 123 3.38 -17.13 6.30
CA ILE A 123 4.65 -17.86 6.14
C ILE A 123 5.14 -17.94 4.69
N ASP A 124 4.26 -17.62 3.72
CA ASP A 124 4.58 -17.63 2.29
C ASP A 124 3.86 -16.46 1.59
N PRO A 125 4.23 -15.19 1.88
CA PRO A 125 3.66 -14.06 1.17
C PRO A 125 3.98 -14.14 -0.32
N ASP A 126 3.07 -13.68 -1.18
CA ASP A 126 3.32 -13.65 -2.62
C ASP A 126 4.60 -12.85 -2.93
N GLY A 127 5.52 -13.41 -3.73
CA GLY A 127 6.70 -12.65 -4.19
C GLY A 127 6.35 -11.47 -5.12
N MET A 128 5.10 -11.37 -5.56
CA MET A 128 4.66 -10.39 -6.53
C MET A 128 3.18 -10.03 -6.37
N LEU A 129 2.92 -8.72 -6.25
CA LEU A 129 1.58 -8.16 -6.19
C LEU A 129 1.01 -7.97 -7.60
N GLN A 130 -0.21 -8.44 -7.82
CA GLN A 130 -0.88 -8.41 -9.12
C GLN A 130 -2.08 -7.46 -9.10
N MET A 131 -1.98 -6.34 -9.80
CA MET A 131 -3.02 -5.32 -9.87
C MET A 131 -3.72 -5.38 -11.23
N TYR A 132 -5.03 -5.61 -11.24
CA TYR A 132 -5.85 -5.63 -12.45
C TYR A 132 -6.74 -4.39 -12.49
N SER A 133 -6.65 -3.59 -13.55
CA SER A 133 -7.35 -2.31 -13.68
C SER A 133 -8.09 -2.18 -15.01
N LEU A 134 -9.29 -1.60 -14.96
CA LEU A 134 -9.97 -1.00 -16.09
C LEU A 134 -9.51 0.45 -16.24
N THR A 135 -9.14 0.85 -17.44
CA THR A 135 -8.68 2.20 -17.77
C THR A 135 -9.59 2.86 -18.79
N LEU A 136 -9.87 4.14 -18.58
CA LEU A 136 -10.66 4.99 -19.46
C LEU A 136 -9.87 6.29 -19.67
N ALA A 137 -9.75 6.76 -20.91
CA ALA A 137 -9.22 8.08 -21.17
C ALA A 137 -9.96 8.81 -22.30
N LYS A 138 -10.00 10.14 -22.22
CA LYS A 138 -10.60 11.03 -23.20
C LYS A 138 -9.66 12.15 -23.58
N GLY A 139 -9.43 12.32 -24.88
CA GLY A 139 -8.63 13.39 -25.45
C GLY A 139 -9.44 14.67 -25.71
N PHE A 140 -8.78 15.80 -25.48
CA PHE A 140 -9.28 17.18 -25.57
C PHE A 140 -8.36 18.02 -26.48
N PRO A 141 -8.76 19.24 -26.86
CA PRO A 141 -7.89 20.13 -27.63
C PRO A 141 -6.55 20.39 -26.91
N PHE A 142 -5.56 20.83 -27.68
CA PHE A 142 -4.22 21.18 -27.17
C PHE A 142 -3.45 20.00 -26.56
N GLY A 143 -3.75 18.77 -27.00
CA GLY A 143 -3.08 17.56 -26.56
C GLY A 143 -3.28 17.25 -25.08
N VAL A 144 -4.42 17.65 -24.52
CA VAL A 144 -4.80 17.32 -23.15
C VAL A 144 -5.60 16.01 -23.15
N GLU A 145 -5.34 15.11 -22.20
CA GLU A 145 -6.12 13.90 -21.99
C GLU A 145 -6.44 13.71 -20.52
N LEU A 146 -7.69 13.37 -20.23
CA LEU A 146 -8.16 13.01 -18.89
C LEU A 146 -8.35 11.50 -18.82
N GLY A 147 -7.76 10.89 -17.79
CA GLY A 147 -7.79 9.45 -17.55
C GLY A 147 -8.44 9.10 -16.21
N GLY A 148 -9.03 7.92 -16.15
CA GLY A 148 -9.53 7.27 -14.95
C GLY A 148 -9.14 5.80 -14.95
N ALA A 149 -8.92 5.24 -13.76
CA ALA A 149 -8.64 3.82 -13.60
C ALA A 149 -9.31 3.26 -12.34
N PHE A 150 -9.87 2.07 -12.46
CA PHE A 150 -10.47 1.32 -11.35
C PHE A 150 -9.96 -0.10 -11.40
N GLY A 151 -9.57 -0.67 -10.27
CA GLY A 151 -9.02 -2.02 -10.27
C GLY A 151 -9.05 -2.67 -8.92
N TYR A 152 -8.59 -3.91 -8.86
CA TYR A 152 -8.42 -4.66 -7.62
C TYR A 152 -7.02 -5.27 -7.57
N LEU A 153 -6.52 -5.48 -6.36
CA LEU A 153 -5.28 -6.19 -6.12
C LEU A 153 -5.64 -7.66 -5.88
N ALA A 154 -4.96 -8.59 -6.55
CA ALA A 154 -5.23 -10.02 -6.41
C ALA A 154 -4.78 -10.53 -5.04
N ASN A 155 -5.42 -11.60 -4.58
CA ASN A 155 -5.19 -12.22 -3.27
C ASN A 155 -5.48 -11.28 -2.08
N THR A 156 -6.29 -10.23 -2.30
CA THR A 156 -6.76 -9.29 -1.28
C THR A 156 -8.17 -8.79 -1.62
N GLU A 157 -8.89 -8.30 -0.62
CA GLU A 157 -10.15 -7.57 -0.76
C GLU A 157 -9.97 -6.08 -1.18
N THR A 158 -8.72 -5.66 -1.42
CA THR A 158 -8.39 -4.28 -1.74
C THR A 158 -8.79 -3.87 -3.16
N ILE A 159 -9.61 -2.83 -3.25
CA ILE A 159 -10.00 -2.17 -4.50
C ILE A 159 -9.29 -0.83 -4.60
N SER A 160 -8.89 -0.42 -5.79
CA SER A 160 -8.32 0.90 -6.06
C SER A 160 -9.12 1.69 -7.08
N GLY A 161 -9.11 3.00 -6.93
CA GLY A 161 -9.68 3.95 -7.86
C GLY A 161 -8.78 5.17 -8.00
N GLY A 162 -8.75 5.75 -9.20
CA GLY A 162 -7.88 6.87 -9.48
C GLY A 162 -8.18 7.55 -10.80
N GLY A 163 -7.49 8.66 -11.03
CA GLY A 163 -7.58 9.43 -12.26
C GLY A 163 -6.40 10.37 -12.41
N GLY A 164 -6.29 10.96 -13.59
CA GLY A 164 -5.17 11.81 -13.92
C GLY A 164 -5.40 12.66 -15.16
N ILE A 165 -4.45 13.55 -15.39
CA ILE A 165 -4.37 14.42 -16.54
C ILE A 165 -3.00 14.28 -17.17
N ARG A 166 -2.95 14.28 -18.50
CA ARG A 166 -1.70 14.34 -19.25
C ARG A 166 -1.78 15.33 -20.40
N VAL A 167 -0.63 15.88 -20.78
CA VAL A 167 -0.49 16.86 -21.84
C VAL A 167 0.65 16.47 -22.76
N ALA A 168 0.37 16.34 -24.06
CA ALA A 168 1.39 16.17 -25.10
C ALA A 168 1.86 17.54 -25.60
N LEU A 169 3.13 17.88 -25.34
CA LEU A 169 3.67 19.22 -25.57
C LEU A 169 3.87 19.54 -27.06
N PHE A 170 4.10 18.52 -27.89
CA PHE A 170 4.46 18.69 -29.31
C PHE A 170 3.43 18.13 -30.29
N GLU A 171 2.17 17.98 -29.88
CA GLU A 171 1.16 17.29 -30.69
C GLU A 171 0.91 17.94 -32.07
N GLY A 172 1.32 19.20 -32.29
CA GLY A 172 1.11 19.99 -33.52
C GLY A 172 2.32 20.34 -34.40
N PHE A 173 3.58 20.01 -34.03
CA PHE A 173 4.77 20.41 -34.83
C PHE A 173 5.19 19.34 -35.85
N ARG A 174 4.26 18.93 -36.71
CA ARG A 174 4.43 17.73 -37.57
C ARG A 174 4.91 18.00 -39.00
N GLU A 175 4.87 19.24 -39.46
CA GLU A 175 5.30 19.60 -40.82
C GLU A 175 6.68 20.30 -40.80
N SER A 176 7.54 19.93 -41.76
CA SER A 176 8.95 20.34 -41.95
C SER A 176 9.99 19.66 -41.02
N VAL A 177 11.20 20.24 -40.91
CA VAL A 177 12.35 19.74 -40.13
C VAL A 177 12.02 19.26 -38.68
N PRO A 178 11.01 19.83 -37.97
CA PRO A 178 10.62 19.37 -36.63
C PRO A 178 10.03 17.95 -36.54
N GLY A 179 9.59 17.34 -37.65
CA GLY A 179 9.02 15.98 -37.65
C GLY A 179 10.01 14.87 -37.26
N PHE A 180 11.31 15.19 -37.12
CA PHE A 180 12.30 14.26 -36.58
C PHE A 180 12.22 14.10 -35.05
N PHE A 181 11.76 15.12 -34.32
CA PHE A 181 11.74 15.10 -32.87
C PHE A 181 10.76 14.04 -32.32
N PRO A 182 11.10 13.39 -31.20
CA PRO A 182 10.16 12.50 -30.54
C PRO A 182 9.00 13.28 -29.92
N ASP A 183 7.86 12.62 -29.76
CA ASP A 183 6.72 13.16 -29.02
C ASP A 183 7.10 13.23 -27.54
N VAL A 184 6.80 14.36 -26.88
CA VAL A 184 7.06 14.57 -25.44
C VAL A 184 5.73 14.85 -24.73
N GLY A 185 5.54 14.18 -23.60
CA GLY A 185 4.34 14.29 -22.78
C GLY A 185 4.67 14.37 -21.31
N VAL A 186 3.83 15.05 -20.55
CA VAL A 186 3.91 15.12 -19.10
C VAL A 186 2.53 14.88 -18.49
N GLY A 187 2.50 14.25 -17.33
CA GLY A 187 1.28 13.79 -16.68
C GLY A 187 1.32 13.88 -15.18
N GLY A 188 0.13 13.91 -14.58
CA GLY A 188 -0.07 13.79 -13.15
C GLY A 188 -1.27 12.90 -12.87
N GLN A 189 -1.11 11.94 -11.97
CA GLN A 189 -2.14 10.94 -11.67
C GLN A 189 -2.22 10.67 -10.17
N VAL A 190 -3.40 10.36 -9.67
CA VAL A 190 -3.65 9.96 -8.29
C VAL A 190 -4.43 8.66 -8.26
N ARG A 191 -4.08 7.76 -7.34
CA ARG A 191 -4.82 6.53 -7.09
C ARG A 191 -4.87 6.25 -5.59
N THR A 192 -6.02 5.80 -5.12
CA THR A 192 -6.24 5.45 -3.72
C THR A 192 -6.86 4.07 -3.63
N ILE A 193 -6.59 3.38 -2.53
CA ILE A 193 -7.28 2.13 -2.20
C ILE A 193 -8.44 2.35 -1.24
N THR A 194 -9.36 1.39 -1.25
CA THR A 194 -10.47 1.20 -0.34
C THR A 194 -10.68 -0.31 -0.18
N GLY A 195 -11.37 -0.73 0.88
CA GLY A 195 -11.64 -2.15 1.15
C GLY A 195 -11.46 -2.48 2.63
N THR A 196 -10.50 -1.83 3.27
CA THR A 196 -10.22 -1.96 4.70
C THR A 196 -10.36 -0.62 5.42
N SER A 197 -10.91 -0.63 6.65
CA SER A 197 -10.98 0.54 7.54
C SER A 197 -9.64 0.84 8.22
N GLU A 198 -8.74 -0.16 8.25
CA GLU A 198 -7.47 -0.13 8.96
C GLU A 198 -6.36 0.55 8.16
N LEU A 199 -6.44 0.52 6.83
CA LEU A 199 -5.42 1.10 5.95
C LEU A 199 -6.02 2.07 4.93
N LYS A 200 -5.47 3.29 4.91
CA LYS A 200 -5.73 4.28 3.86
C LYS A 200 -4.42 4.56 3.13
N LEU A 201 -4.39 4.22 1.85
CA LEU A 201 -3.20 4.41 1.03
C LEU A 201 -3.58 5.15 -0.25
N THR A 202 -2.95 6.30 -0.45
CA THR A 202 -3.09 7.15 -1.63
C THR A 202 -1.72 7.36 -2.24
N VAL A 203 -1.62 7.28 -3.56
CA VAL A 203 -0.39 7.51 -4.30
C VAL A 203 -0.66 8.55 -5.37
N ALA A 204 0.04 9.66 -5.29
CA ALA A 204 0.11 10.65 -6.36
C ALA A 204 1.37 10.37 -7.19
N SER A 205 1.33 10.74 -8.46
CA SER A 205 2.46 10.59 -9.35
C SER A 205 2.54 11.74 -10.34
N PHE A 206 3.75 12.03 -10.77
CA PHE A 206 4.07 12.90 -11.88
C PHE A 206 4.94 12.11 -12.85
N ASP A 207 4.62 12.17 -14.13
CA ASP A 207 5.34 11.45 -15.18
C ASP A 207 5.76 12.38 -16.32
N ALA A 208 6.89 12.06 -16.93
CA ALA A 208 7.41 12.69 -18.14
C ALA A 208 7.90 11.61 -19.09
N GLU A 209 7.46 11.67 -20.33
CA GLU A 209 7.66 10.59 -21.30
C GLU A 209 8.05 11.12 -22.67
N ILE A 210 8.82 10.28 -23.37
CA ILE A 210 9.26 10.50 -24.73
C ILE A 210 8.90 9.26 -25.54
N SER A 211 8.25 9.44 -26.68
CA SER A 211 7.85 8.31 -27.55
C SER A 211 7.98 8.66 -29.03
N LYS A 212 8.08 7.64 -29.89
CA LYS A 212 8.11 7.85 -31.34
C LYS A 212 7.30 6.80 -32.07
N PRO A 213 6.27 7.17 -32.86
CA PRO A 213 5.54 6.20 -33.67
C PRO A 213 6.38 5.72 -34.86
N ILE A 214 6.41 4.41 -35.06
CA ILE A 214 7.06 3.74 -36.18
C ILE A 214 5.97 2.98 -36.95
N PRO A 215 5.49 3.51 -38.10
CA PRO A 215 4.53 2.81 -38.91
C PRO A 215 5.17 1.61 -39.63
N ILE A 216 4.51 0.46 -39.60
CA ILE A 216 4.91 -0.78 -40.26
C ILE A 216 3.80 -1.16 -41.24
N ALA A 217 4.15 -1.27 -42.53
CA ALA A 217 3.24 -1.70 -43.60
C ALA A 217 1.90 -0.93 -43.68
N GLY A 218 1.85 0.30 -43.16
CA GLY A 218 0.70 1.22 -43.27
C GLY A 218 -0.52 0.89 -42.38
N THR A 219 -0.51 -0.22 -41.65
CA THR A 219 -1.67 -0.66 -40.83
C THR A 219 -1.34 -0.87 -39.35
N LEU A 220 -0.08 -1.21 -39.06
CA LEU A 220 0.45 -1.39 -37.72
C LEU A 220 1.34 -0.20 -37.37
N THR A 221 1.20 0.35 -36.16
CA THR A 221 2.12 1.38 -35.65
C THR A 221 2.69 0.94 -34.31
N VAL A 222 4.02 0.97 -34.19
CA VAL A 222 4.74 0.64 -32.96
C VAL A 222 5.16 1.94 -32.28
N HIS A 223 4.91 2.06 -30.99
CA HIS A 223 5.25 3.23 -30.18
C HIS A 223 6.19 2.79 -29.06
N PRO A 224 7.51 2.69 -29.33
CA PRO A 224 8.49 2.68 -28.25
C PRO A 224 8.39 3.98 -27.44
N HIS A 225 8.47 3.86 -26.13
CA HIS A 225 8.52 4.99 -25.21
C HIS A 225 9.47 4.69 -24.04
N ILE A 226 10.01 5.77 -23.50
CA ILE A 226 10.77 5.79 -22.25
C ILE A 226 10.33 7.03 -21.48
N GLY A 227 10.29 6.92 -20.17
CA GLY A 227 9.87 8.01 -19.31
C GLY A 227 10.38 7.84 -17.90
N TYR A 228 10.06 8.85 -17.11
CA TYR A 228 10.42 8.95 -15.72
C TYR A 228 9.18 9.30 -14.92
N GLN A 229 9.00 8.65 -13.78
CA GLN A 229 7.85 8.82 -12.91
C GLN A 229 8.29 9.06 -11.47
N LEU A 230 7.84 10.16 -10.88
CA LEU A 230 7.97 10.48 -9.47
C LEU A 230 6.67 10.09 -8.75
N LEU A 231 6.77 9.38 -7.64
CA LEU A 231 5.63 9.03 -6.80
C LEU A 231 5.72 9.73 -5.46
N TRP A 232 4.55 10.14 -4.96
CA TRP A 232 4.32 10.51 -3.57
C TRP A 232 3.33 9.51 -2.97
N ILE A 233 3.78 8.74 -1.99
CA ILE A 233 3.01 7.71 -1.31
C ILE A 233 2.57 8.25 0.04
N PHE A 234 1.27 8.18 0.30
CA PHE A 234 0.60 8.63 1.51
C PHE A 234 -0.08 7.43 2.15
N GLY A 235 0.51 6.88 3.22
CA GLY A 235 -0.09 5.80 4.01
C GLY A 235 -0.51 6.31 5.39
N ASP A 236 -1.77 6.08 5.74
CA ASP A 236 -2.35 6.37 7.05
C ASP A 236 -3.04 5.11 7.57
N SER A 237 -2.96 4.84 8.88
CA SER A 237 -3.75 3.77 9.49
C SER A 237 -5.03 4.31 10.14
N GLY A 238 -6.01 3.43 10.27
CA GLY A 238 -7.13 3.57 11.20
C GLY A 238 -6.71 3.28 12.64
N LEU A 239 -7.73 3.11 13.50
CA LEU A 239 -7.54 2.54 14.83
C LEU A 239 -7.34 1.03 14.66
N ILE A 240 -6.19 0.54 15.10
CA ILE A 240 -5.77 -0.84 14.98
C ILE A 240 -5.73 -1.46 16.37
N ASP A 241 -6.35 -2.61 16.53
CA ASP A 241 -6.22 -3.42 17.72
C ASP A 241 -5.01 -4.35 17.56
N LEU A 242 -4.03 -4.26 18.47
CA LEU A 242 -2.85 -5.14 18.47
C LEU A 242 -3.13 -6.52 19.08
N THR A 243 -4.29 -6.69 19.73
CA THR A 243 -4.73 -7.94 20.38
C THR A 243 -6.15 -8.32 19.96
N PRO A 244 -6.43 -8.42 18.63
CA PRO A 244 -7.80 -8.45 18.08
C PRO A 244 -8.66 -9.64 18.53
N ASN A 245 -8.06 -10.70 19.07
CA ASN A 245 -8.80 -11.85 19.59
C ASN A 245 -9.07 -11.76 21.10
N THR A 246 -8.63 -10.70 21.76
CA THR A 246 -8.89 -10.45 23.18
C THR A 246 -10.09 -9.54 23.31
N ASP A 247 -11.11 -9.98 24.04
CA ASP A 247 -12.16 -9.06 24.48
C ASP A 247 -11.68 -8.36 25.77
N PRO A 248 -11.35 -7.05 25.73
CA PRO A 248 -10.83 -6.34 26.88
C PRO A 248 -11.83 -6.31 28.04
N VAL A 249 -13.14 -6.31 27.75
CA VAL A 249 -14.19 -6.25 28.79
C VAL A 249 -14.27 -7.58 29.55
N SER A 250 -14.32 -8.68 28.81
CA SER A 250 -14.33 -10.03 29.38
C SER A 250 -13.03 -10.35 30.11
N HIS A 251 -11.88 -10.03 29.50
CA HIS A 251 -10.55 -10.27 30.09
C HIS A 251 -10.36 -9.50 31.42
N CYS A 252 -10.79 -8.24 31.45
CA CYS A 252 -10.74 -7.39 32.63
C CYS A 252 -11.73 -7.84 33.73
N GLY A 253 -12.84 -8.50 33.38
CA GLY A 253 -13.94 -8.71 34.32
C GLY A 253 -14.53 -7.37 34.76
N TYR A 254 -14.80 -6.51 33.77
CA TYR A 254 -15.17 -5.11 33.96
C TYR A 254 -16.27 -4.91 35.02
N SER A 255 -15.94 -4.13 36.06
CA SER A 255 -16.84 -3.87 37.21
C SER A 255 -17.34 -2.43 37.27
N GLY A 256 -16.92 -1.57 36.33
CA GLY A 256 -17.27 -0.15 36.25
C GLY A 256 -16.07 0.73 35.93
N ASP A 257 -16.29 2.02 35.64
CA ASP A 257 -15.22 3.00 35.45
C ASP A 257 -14.64 3.42 36.81
N ASN A 258 -13.34 3.67 36.87
CA ASN A 258 -12.67 4.10 38.10
C ASN A 258 -13.10 5.53 38.47
N ASN A 259 -14.06 5.61 39.37
CA ASN A 259 -14.70 6.84 39.83
C ASN A 259 -15.04 6.73 41.34
N PRO A 260 -15.50 7.79 42.02
CA PRO A 260 -15.77 7.73 43.45
C PRO A 260 -16.84 6.70 43.88
N ALA A 261 -17.73 6.27 42.98
CA ALA A 261 -18.74 5.24 43.23
C ALA A 261 -18.22 3.81 43.02
N THR A 262 -17.22 3.65 42.13
CA THR A 262 -16.54 2.39 41.80
C THR A 262 -15.03 2.62 41.82
N PRO A 263 -14.41 2.79 43.02
CA PRO A 263 -12.98 3.03 43.14
C PRO A 263 -12.18 1.78 42.74
N ASP A 264 -11.12 1.98 41.97
CA ASP A 264 -10.11 0.95 41.71
C ASP A 264 -9.30 0.69 43.01
N PRO A 265 -9.36 -0.52 43.59
CA PRO A 265 -8.67 -0.83 44.85
C PRO A 265 -7.14 -0.76 44.72
N ASP A 266 -6.59 -0.84 43.51
CA ASP A 266 -5.15 -0.78 43.26
C ASP A 266 -4.64 0.67 43.05
N LYS A 267 -5.56 1.65 42.95
CA LYS A 267 -5.25 3.06 42.75
C LYS A 267 -5.76 3.89 43.92
N ASP A 268 -4.91 4.07 44.92
CA ASP A 268 -5.18 4.81 46.17
C ASP A 268 -5.73 6.24 45.92
N GLY A 269 -7.06 6.35 45.82
CA GLY A 269 -7.78 7.63 45.67
C GLY A 269 -7.63 8.34 44.32
N ILE A 270 -7.09 7.67 43.29
CA ILE A 270 -6.98 8.24 41.94
C ILE A 270 -8.19 7.80 41.12
N TYR A 271 -8.95 8.76 40.59
CA TYR A 271 -10.13 8.52 39.74
C TYR A 271 -9.84 8.99 38.32
N ASP A 272 -9.24 8.12 37.52
CA ASP A 272 -8.81 8.39 36.15
C ASP A 272 -9.84 7.97 35.08
N GLY A 273 -10.98 7.40 35.51
CA GLY A 273 -12.02 6.89 34.62
C GLY A 273 -11.58 5.66 33.82
N GLN A 274 -10.44 5.04 34.14
CA GLN A 274 -10.02 3.79 33.52
C GLN A 274 -10.92 2.62 33.99
N PRO A 275 -11.05 1.55 33.20
CA PRO A 275 -11.83 0.38 33.60
C PRO A 275 -11.32 -0.24 34.91
N VAL A 276 -12.21 -0.48 35.87
CA VAL A 276 -11.93 -1.26 37.08
C VAL A 276 -12.08 -2.74 36.75
N CYS A 277 -10.99 -3.48 36.88
CA CYS A 277 -10.94 -4.91 36.62
C CYS A 277 -11.16 -5.73 37.89
N ALA A 278 -11.65 -6.96 37.72
CA ALA A 278 -11.72 -7.92 38.82
C ALA A 278 -10.30 -8.23 39.35
N SER A 279 -10.19 -8.48 40.66
CA SER A 279 -8.91 -8.77 41.33
C SER A 279 -8.08 -9.83 40.58
N GLY A 280 -6.91 -9.44 40.05
CA GLY A 280 -6.00 -10.31 39.29
C GLY A 280 -6.13 -10.24 37.76
N SER A 281 -7.13 -9.52 37.26
CA SER A 281 -7.27 -9.16 35.84
C SER A 281 -6.69 -7.77 35.57
N SER A 282 -6.31 -7.48 34.32
CA SER A 282 -5.68 -6.21 33.95
C SER A 282 -6.46 -5.43 32.92
N SER A 283 -6.41 -4.11 33.08
CA SER A 283 -6.95 -3.15 32.12
C SER A 283 -5.99 -2.85 30.96
N ALA A 284 -4.82 -3.50 30.91
CA ALA A 284 -3.78 -3.24 29.91
C ALA A 284 -4.28 -3.43 28.47
N ASP A 285 -5.18 -4.39 28.26
CA ASP A 285 -5.72 -4.70 26.93
C ASP A 285 -6.58 -3.56 26.35
N PHE A 286 -7.28 -2.79 27.18
CA PHE A 286 -8.02 -1.59 26.73
C PHE A 286 -7.13 -0.55 26.05
N ASN A 287 -5.84 -0.59 26.34
CA ASN A 287 -4.86 0.32 25.77
C ASN A 287 -4.15 -0.25 24.53
N ASN A 288 -4.46 -1.45 24.04
CA ASN A 288 -3.79 -2.04 22.87
C ASN A 288 -4.28 -1.50 21.52
N ASN A 289 -5.26 -0.59 21.52
CA ASN A 289 -5.66 0.16 20.34
C ASN A 289 -4.64 1.27 20.01
N VAL A 290 -4.15 1.29 18.77
CA VAL A 290 -3.09 2.19 18.30
C VAL A 290 -3.42 2.78 16.92
N VAL A 291 -2.75 3.87 16.58
CA VAL A 291 -2.72 4.41 15.22
C VAL A 291 -1.26 4.50 14.82
N PHE A 292 -0.90 3.89 13.69
CA PHE A 292 0.45 3.98 13.16
C PHE A 292 0.76 5.40 12.69
N ASN A 293 2.03 5.80 12.83
CA ASN A 293 2.55 7.04 12.30
C ASN A 293 2.26 7.17 10.81
N LYS A 294 1.87 8.37 10.40
CA LYS A 294 1.58 8.70 9.01
C LYS A 294 2.84 8.58 8.17
N ILE A 295 2.73 7.88 7.05
CA ILE A 295 3.86 7.60 6.15
C ILE A 295 3.73 8.48 4.92
N ARG A 296 4.80 9.21 4.61
CA ARG A 296 4.91 10.11 3.45
C ARG A 296 6.24 9.82 2.78
N LEU A 297 6.20 9.20 1.59
CA LEU A 297 7.39 8.70 0.91
C LEU A 297 7.44 9.15 -0.54
N ASN A 298 8.64 9.32 -1.04
CA ASN A 298 8.94 9.54 -2.44
C ASN A 298 9.56 8.31 -3.09
N ARG A 299 9.19 8.01 -4.34
CA ARG A 299 9.82 6.97 -5.16
C ARG A 299 10.10 7.52 -6.56
N HIS A 300 11.22 7.10 -7.13
CA HIS A 300 11.67 7.53 -8.45
C HIS A 300 11.72 6.31 -9.35
N ARG A 301 10.93 6.29 -10.42
CA ARG A 301 10.85 5.17 -11.36
C ARG A 301 11.26 5.57 -12.76
N LEU A 302 11.97 4.68 -13.43
CA LEU A 302 12.15 4.71 -14.88
C LEU A 302 11.11 3.77 -15.50
N THR A 303 10.41 4.24 -16.52
CA THR A 303 9.45 3.46 -17.30
C THR A 303 9.95 3.33 -18.74
N TRP A 304 9.81 2.16 -19.32
CA TRP A 304 10.00 1.97 -20.76
C TRP A 304 9.10 0.86 -21.26
N GLY A 305 8.74 0.95 -22.53
CA GLY A 305 7.85 -0.04 -23.10
C GLY A 305 7.63 0.15 -24.58
N VAL A 306 6.78 -0.72 -25.11
CA VAL A 306 6.36 -0.69 -26.49
C VAL A 306 4.84 -0.85 -26.55
N GLN A 307 4.18 0.03 -27.29
CA GLN A 307 2.77 -0.11 -27.60
C GLN A 307 2.56 -0.37 -29.09
N LEU A 308 1.92 -1.49 -29.39
CA LEU A 308 1.46 -1.88 -30.71
C LEU A 308 0.04 -1.36 -30.90
N ARG A 309 -0.18 -0.66 -32.01
CA ARG A 309 -1.51 -0.21 -32.43
C ARG A 309 -1.84 -0.78 -33.80
N TYR A 310 -2.91 -1.55 -33.88
CA TYR A 310 -3.49 -2.03 -35.13
C TYR A 310 -4.92 -1.51 -35.24
N GLN A 311 -5.12 -0.51 -36.10
CA GLN A 311 -6.40 0.21 -36.23
C GLN A 311 -6.85 0.81 -34.87
N MET A 312 -7.93 0.27 -34.30
CA MET A 312 -8.49 0.65 -33.01
C MET A 312 -7.87 -0.15 -31.86
N ILE A 313 -7.26 -1.31 -32.10
CA ILE A 313 -6.75 -2.18 -31.04
C ILE A 313 -5.35 -1.74 -30.61
N ASN A 314 -5.13 -1.70 -29.31
CA ASN A 314 -3.87 -1.38 -28.67
C ASN A 314 -3.41 -2.53 -27.76
N LEU A 315 -2.13 -2.86 -27.86
CA LEU A 315 -1.45 -3.80 -26.97
C LEU A 315 -0.14 -3.15 -26.50
N GLY A 316 0.01 -2.97 -25.20
CA GLY A 316 1.19 -2.38 -24.57
C GLY A 316 1.89 -3.37 -23.64
N VAL A 317 3.21 -3.36 -23.66
CA VAL A 317 4.06 -4.00 -22.64
C VAL A 317 5.01 -2.95 -22.09
N HIS A 318 5.03 -2.82 -20.78
CA HIS A 318 5.73 -1.77 -20.05
C HIS A 318 6.52 -2.39 -18.90
N ILE A 319 7.70 -1.85 -18.65
CA ILE A 319 8.55 -2.21 -17.53
C ILE A 319 8.83 -0.93 -16.76
N LEU A 320 8.60 -0.96 -15.46
CA LEU A 320 8.91 0.11 -14.54
C LEU A 320 9.92 -0.41 -13.52
N THR A 321 10.92 0.39 -13.17
CA THR A 321 11.89 0.03 -12.13
C THR A 321 12.27 1.24 -11.29
N ASP A 322 12.52 1.02 -10.00
CA ASP A 322 13.07 2.04 -9.13
C ASP A 322 14.50 2.42 -9.55
N VAL A 323 14.75 3.71 -9.78
CA VAL A 323 16.11 4.21 -10.13
C VAL A 323 16.92 4.58 -8.90
N ALA A 324 16.25 5.01 -7.83
CA ALA A 324 16.86 5.33 -6.55
C ALA A 324 16.49 4.27 -5.53
N ASP A 325 17.41 3.97 -4.61
CA ASP A 325 17.06 3.21 -3.42
C ASP A 325 15.99 3.98 -2.63
N PRO A 326 14.93 3.32 -2.15
CA PRO A 326 13.87 4.00 -1.40
C PRO A 326 14.39 4.81 -0.23
N VAL A 327 15.43 4.32 0.43
CA VAL A 327 16.10 5.01 1.53
C VAL A 327 16.68 6.34 1.04
N ALA A 328 17.48 6.31 -0.02
CA ALA A 328 18.10 7.49 -0.62
C ALA A 328 17.08 8.50 -1.19
N ALA A 329 15.95 8.01 -1.73
CA ALA A 329 14.86 8.85 -2.24
C ALA A 329 14.14 9.66 -1.15
N ASN A 330 14.34 9.32 0.13
CA ASN A 330 13.68 9.92 1.28
C ASN A 330 14.67 10.52 2.29
N ASP A 331 15.93 10.67 1.90
CA ASP A 331 16.98 11.25 2.75
C ASP A 331 16.68 12.74 3.02
N GLY A 332 16.47 13.07 4.30
CA GLY A 332 16.16 14.42 4.77
C GLY A 332 14.68 14.78 5.00
N ASP A 333 13.72 13.99 4.49
CA ASP A 333 12.28 14.36 4.48
C ASP A 333 11.38 13.53 5.43
N THR A 334 11.93 12.53 6.14
CA THR A 334 11.17 11.69 7.06
C THR A 334 11.73 11.76 8.48
N VAL A 335 11.40 12.84 9.19
CA VAL A 335 11.44 12.87 10.65
C VAL A 335 10.09 12.32 11.12
N ILE A 336 10.00 11.00 11.30
CA ILE A 336 8.90 10.41 12.04
C ILE A 336 9.26 10.58 13.52
N GLU A 337 8.63 11.56 14.17
CA GLU A 337 8.81 11.84 15.59
C GLU A 337 8.01 10.81 16.39
N GLU A 338 8.70 9.86 17.01
CA GLU A 338 8.07 8.86 17.88
C GLU A 338 8.50 9.08 19.34
N GLN A 339 7.53 8.99 20.25
CA GLN A 339 7.78 8.71 21.65
C GLN A 339 7.79 7.18 21.80
N ALA A 340 8.94 6.54 21.61
CA ALA A 340 9.16 5.29 22.31
C ALA A 340 9.26 5.65 23.79
N ILE A 341 8.26 5.26 24.60
CA ILE A 341 8.46 5.26 26.05
C ILE A 341 9.41 4.11 26.33
N ASP A 342 10.71 4.42 26.32
CA ASP A 342 11.68 3.62 27.04
C ASP A 342 11.29 3.72 28.53
N PRO A 343 10.93 2.61 29.20
CA PRO A 343 10.62 2.65 30.62
C PRO A 343 11.79 3.14 31.50
N SER A 344 13.01 3.18 30.96
CA SER A 344 14.21 3.74 31.59
C SER A 344 14.55 5.18 31.17
N ASP A 345 13.92 5.71 30.11
CA ASP A 345 14.03 7.12 29.69
C ASP A 345 12.68 7.66 29.17
N PRO A 346 11.81 8.16 30.06
CA PRO A 346 10.51 8.74 29.68
C PRO A 346 10.63 10.09 28.93
N SER A 347 11.86 10.59 28.69
CA SER A 347 12.13 11.82 27.96
C SER A 347 12.72 11.61 26.56
N GLY A 348 13.06 10.37 26.20
CA GLY A 348 13.70 10.00 24.94
C GLY A 348 12.76 10.08 23.75
N ARG A 349 12.89 11.13 22.93
CA ARG A 349 12.30 11.15 21.57
C ARG A 349 13.20 10.33 20.65
N THR A 350 12.76 9.14 20.25
CA THR A 350 13.44 8.36 19.22
C THR A 350 13.04 8.89 17.85
N ARG A 351 14.02 9.42 17.12
CA ARG A 351 13.85 9.87 15.74
C ARG A 351 13.95 8.65 14.83
N PHE A 352 12.87 8.28 14.18
CA PHE A 352 12.92 7.28 13.11
C PHE A 352 13.19 7.99 11.78
N SER A 353 14.22 7.50 11.08
CA SER A 353 14.54 7.87 9.71
C SER A 353 14.35 6.62 8.86
N LEU A 354 13.91 6.76 7.61
CA LEU A 354 13.98 5.63 6.66
C LEU A 354 15.40 5.04 6.56
N ASN A 355 16.43 5.83 6.88
CA ASN A 355 17.84 5.42 6.92
C ASN A 355 18.22 4.56 8.15
N LYS A 356 17.36 4.45 9.18
CA LYS A 356 17.58 3.65 10.40
C LYS A 356 16.57 2.52 10.56
N LEU A 357 15.95 2.12 9.45
CA LEU A 357 15.05 0.99 9.40
C LEU A 357 15.78 -0.38 9.44
N ASP A 358 17.12 -0.38 9.49
CA ASP A 358 17.98 -1.57 9.67
C ASP A 358 18.41 -1.80 11.14
N ASP A 359 18.12 -0.87 12.05
CA ASP A 359 18.49 -0.96 13.48
C ASP A 359 17.34 -1.53 14.33
N ASP A 360 16.59 -2.54 13.85
CA ASP A 360 15.89 -3.43 14.80
C ASP A 360 16.91 -4.47 15.28
N PRO A 361 17.47 -4.34 16.50
CA PRO A 361 18.47 -5.27 17.01
C PRO A 361 17.92 -6.69 17.23
N ARG A 362 16.64 -6.96 16.94
CA ARG A 362 15.99 -8.27 17.11
C ARG A 362 15.79 -9.02 15.80
N THR A 363 15.98 -8.40 14.64
CA THR A 363 15.85 -9.07 13.33
C THR A 363 17.24 -9.38 12.77
N ASP A 364 17.67 -10.64 12.83
CA ASP A 364 18.95 -11.13 12.26
C ASP A 364 18.97 -11.16 10.70
N GLY A 365 18.15 -10.32 10.04
CA GLY A 365 17.96 -10.29 8.58
C GLY A 365 18.02 -8.88 7.98
N ASP A 366 18.46 -8.80 6.71
CA ASP A 366 18.39 -7.57 5.90
C ASP A 366 16.93 -7.29 5.52
N ASP A 367 16.19 -6.66 6.45
CA ASP A 367 14.80 -6.20 6.27
C ASP A 367 14.75 -4.82 5.58
N SER A 368 15.78 -4.43 4.84
CA SER A 368 15.78 -3.15 4.13
C SER A 368 14.76 -3.14 2.99
N VAL A 369 14.15 -1.97 2.73
CA VAL A 369 13.17 -1.87 1.64
C VAL A 369 13.89 -2.00 0.30
N LYS A 370 13.69 -3.11 -0.40
CA LYS A 370 14.31 -3.36 -1.70
C LYS A 370 13.70 -2.51 -2.83
N LYS A 371 14.49 -2.32 -3.89
CA LYS A 371 14.01 -1.77 -5.18
C LYS A 371 12.98 -2.71 -5.78
N GLN A 372 11.95 -2.13 -6.39
CA GLN A 372 10.91 -2.91 -7.05
C GLN A 372 11.00 -2.76 -8.57
N TRP A 373 10.58 -3.81 -9.27
CA TRP A 373 10.24 -3.72 -10.68
C TRP A 373 8.80 -4.13 -10.89
N THR A 374 8.18 -3.53 -11.90
CA THR A 374 6.82 -3.81 -12.33
C THR A 374 6.82 -4.14 -13.80
N ILE A 375 6.22 -5.27 -14.18
CA ILE A 375 5.82 -5.52 -15.57
C ILE A 375 4.34 -5.22 -15.69
N ALA A 376 3.97 -4.42 -16.68
CA ALA A 376 2.59 -4.11 -16.97
C ALA A 376 2.23 -4.44 -18.41
N ILE A 377 1.04 -4.99 -18.58
CA ILE A 377 0.47 -5.34 -19.88
C ILE A 377 -0.84 -4.58 -20.01
N GLU A 378 -0.99 -3.84 -21.10
CA GLU A 378 -2.22 -3.13 -21.43
C GLU A 378 -2.83 -3.73 -22.69
N PHE A 379 -4.11 -4.06 -22.65
CA PHE A 379 -4.89 -4.39 -23.82
C PHE A 379 -6.10 -3.46 -23.90
N GLY A 380 -6.33 -2.83 -25.04
CA GLY A 380 -7.39 -1.86 -25.16
C GLY A 380 -7.80 -1.51 -26.56
N ALA A 381 -8.73 -0.55 -26.65
CA ALA A 381 -9.17 0.05 -27.88
C ALA A 381 -9.12 1.58 -27.81
N GLN A 382 -8.79 2.22 -28.93
CA GLN A 382 -8.79 3.67 -29.11
C GLN A 382 -9.65 4.05 -30.31
N PHE A 383 -10.57 4.99 -30.08
CA PHE A 383 -11.57 5.47 -31.05
C PHE A 383 -11.35 6.95 -31.36
#